data_AF-A0A974NMN6-F1
#
_entry.id   AF-A0A974NMN6-F1
#
_cell.length_a   1.000
_cell.length_b   1.000
_cell.length_c   1.000
_cell.angle_alpha   90.00
_cell.angle_beta   90.00
_cell.angle_gamma   90.00
#
_symmetry.space_group_name_H-M   'P 1'
#
loop_
_entity.id
_entity.type
_entity.pdbx_description
1 polymer ?
#
loop_
_entity_poly.entity_id
_entity_poly.type
_entity_poly.pdbx_seq_one_letter_code
_entity_poly.pdbx_strand_id
1 'polypeptide(L)'
;MKRQLIWLVLICFLTVSCSQKEVFKGEYDRKGIITDIDTKENRVLIDDKKHGLIWIKLNEIDHYENFNLGQEVVVWVDGIISQTVPAQAKALHIESATPLPELVFENDGVPSTFSGFVTINQTRYKMQRGGFEWRKGNQVQQTDAASPLQIAEKFKAIDAVQNSRMSIEVEQEPTLYVYRWDAETESREREGYPIVVPAEKGRYIYEAITLWANGEVSFTFVIEVN
;
A
#
# COMPACT_ATOMS: atom_id res chain seq x y z
N MET A 1 -41.77 -44.10 32.48
CA MET A 1 -40.76 -43.69 31.47
C MET A 1 -41.40 -42.67 30.53
N LYS A 2 -40.67 -41.62 30.10
CA LYS A 2 -41.12 -40.48 29.25
C LYS A 2 -41.60 -39.23 30.02
N ARG A 3 -40.66 -38.41 30.51
CA ARG A 3 -40.88 -36.96 30.73
C ARG A 3 -39.62 -36.12 31.01
N GLN A 4 -38.42 -36.68 30.80
CA GLN A 4 -37.14 -36.04 31.10
C GLN A 4 -36.27 -35.78 29.85
N LEU A 5 -36.78 -36.02 28.64
CA LEU A 5 -35.99 -35.96 27.39
C LEU A 5 -36.34 -34.77 26.47
N ILE A 6 -36.93 -33.69 27.02
CA ILE A 6 -37.34 -32.52 26.21
C ILE A 6 -36.55 -31.25 26.56
N TRP A 7 -35.75 -31.26 27.64
CA TRP A 7 -35.00 -30.08 28.09
C TRP A 7 -33.54 -30.01 27.62
N LEU A 8 -33.10 -30.92 26.73
CA LEU A 8 -31.72 -30.96 26.22
C LEU A 8 -31.55 -30.50 24.77
N VAL A 9 -32.64 -30.15 24.07
CA VAL A 9 -32.60 -29.70 22.66
C VAL A 9 -32.65 -28.16 22.54
N LEU A 10 -32.94 -27.43 23.63
CA LEU A 10 -33.11 -25.97 23.58
C LEU A 10 -31.83 -25.15 23.87
N ILE A 11 -30.68 -25.79 24.06
CA ILE A 11 -29.41 -25.11 24.42
C ILE A 11 -28.38 -25.09 23.27
N CYS A 12 -28.61 -25.80 22.15
CA CYS A 12 -27.67 -25.83 21.03
C CYS A 12 -27.83 -24.72 19.98
N PHE A 13 -28.71 -23.73 20.18
CA PHE A 13 -28.97 -22.67 19.20
C PHE A 13 -28.46 -21.28 19.62
N LEU A 14 -27.46 -21.19 20.51
CA LEU A 14 -26.87 -19.91 20.94
C LEU A 14 -25.41 -19.67 20.54
N THR A 15 -24.83 -20.46 19.64
CA THR A 15 -23.43 -20.23 19.20
C THR A 15 -23.25 -20.16 17.69
N VAL A 16 -24.22 -19.58 16.98
CA VAL A 16 -23.96 -19.05 15.64
C VAL A 16 -23.96 -17.53 15.73
N SER A 17 -22.90 -16.99 16.34
CA SER A 17 -22.54 -15.59 16.10
C SER A 17 -22.00 -15.53 14.68
N CYS A 18 -22.90 -15.33 13.71
CA CYS A 18 -22.52 -14.83 12.40
C CYS A 18 -21.90 -13.45 12.63
N SER A 19 -20.57 -13.36 12.45
CA SER A 19 -19.90 -12.08 12.23
C SER A 19 -20.45 -11.51 10.92
N GLN A 20 -21.51 -10.69 11.02
CA GLN A 20 -22.02 -9.93 9.89
C GLN A 20 -21.01 -8.81 9.64
N LYS A 21 -20.16 -9.01 8.62
CA LYS A 21 -19.39 -7.93 8.03
C LYS A 21 -20.40 -6.97 7.41
N GLU A 22 -20.61 -5.80 8.03
CA GLU A 22 -21.54 -4.80 7.51
C GLU A 22 -21.05 -4.32 6.15
N VAL A 23 -21.91 -4.44 5.14
CA VAL A 23 -21.60 -4.08 3.76
C VAL A 23 -22.18 -2.70 3.51
N PHE A 24 -21.35 -1.65 3.59
CA PHE A 24 -21.74 -0.28 3.25
C PHE A 24 -21.86 -0.14 1.72
N LYS A 25 -23.04 -0.42 1.16
CA LYS A 25 -23.35 -0.17 -0.26
C LYS A 25 -24.16 1.12 -0.38
N GLY A 26 -23.48 2.25 -0.62
CA GLY A 26 -24.08 3.57 -0.82
C GLY A 26 -23.13 4.56 -1.51
N GLU A 27 -23.62 5.77 -1.83
CA GLU A 27 -22.79 6.87 -2.34
C GLU A 27 -21.86 7.36 -1.23
N TYR A 28 -20.56 7.52 -1.52
CA TYR A 28 -19.57 8.00 -0.56
C TYR A 28 -19.59 9.53 -0.48
N ASP A 29 -19.23 10.09 0.69
CA ASP A 29 -19.21 11.53 0.88
C ASP A 29 -17.95 12.18 0.32
N ARG A 30 -16.79 11.53 0.48
CA ARG A 30 -15.48 12.06 0.09
C ARG A 30 -14.64 11.04 -0.66
N LYS A 31 -13.75 11.54 -1.51
CA LYS A 31 -12.79 10.73 -2.27
C LYS A 31 -11.47 11.48 -2.37
N GLY A 32 -10.38 10.83 -1.98
CA GLY A 32 -9.07 11.46 -1.96
C GLY A 32 -7.91 10.48 -1.85
N ILE A 33 -6.70 11.01 -1.95
CA ILE A 33 -5.45 10.25 -1.81
C ILE A 33 -4.94 10.39 -0.38
N ILE A 34 -4.56 9.29 0.27
CA ILE A 34 -3.94 9.34 1.61
C ILE A 34 -2.56 10.00 1.50
N THR A 35 -2.35 11.10 2.22
CA THR A 35 -1.08 11.84 2.24
C THR A 35 -0.34 11.74 3.57
N ASP A 36 -1.03 11.37 4.67
CA ASP A 36 -0.43 11.17 5.98
C ASP A 36 -1.24 10.17 6.83
N ILE A 37 -0.61 9.51 7.80
CA ILE A 37 -1.24 8.57 8.73
C ILE A 37 -0.76 8.88 10.15
N ASP A 38 -1.68 9.28 11.01
CA ASP A 38 -1.43 9.54 12.43
C ASP A 38 -1.88 8.34 13.26
N THR A 39 -0.91 7.48 13.60
CA THR A 39 -1.13 6.25 14.34
C THR A 39 -1.49 6.48 15.81
N LYS A 40 -1.15 7.66 16.37
CA LYS A 40 -1.47 8.01 17.76
C LYS A 40 -2.95 8.37 17.90
N GLU A 41 -3.48 9.09 16.91
CA GLU A 41 -4.86 9.57 16.92
C GLU A 41 -5.81 8.72 16.06
N ASN A 42 -5.33 7.59 15.51
CA ASN A 42 -6.06 6.69 14.61
C ASN A 42 -6.80 7.44 13.49
N ARG A 43 -6.06 8.26 12.73
CA ARG A 43 -6.63 9.08 11.66
C ARG A 43 -5.71 9.13 10.44
N VAL A 44 -6.30 9.36 9.27
CA VAL A 44 -5.59 9.51 8.00
C VAL A 44 -5.85 10.89 7.41
N LEU A 45 -4.85 11.49 6.77
CA LEU A 45 -5.01 12.73 6.02
C LEU A 45 -5.25 12.37 4.56
N ILE A 46 -6.35 12.86 3.99
CA ILE A 46 -6.64 12.67 2.57
C ILE A 46 -6.56 14.00 1.82
N ASP A 47 -6.07 13.96 0.59
CA ASP A 47 -6.14 15.06 -0.39
C ASP A 47 -7.36 14.85 -1.31
N ASP A 48 -8.46 15.53 -0.99
CA ASP A 48 -9.68 15.56 -1.79
C ASP A 48 -9.56 16.66 -2.86
N LYS A 49 -9.67 16.30 -4.14
CA LYS A 49 -9.47 17.25 -5.25
C LYS A 49 -10.38 18.48 -5.22
N LYS A 50 -11.54 18.41 -4.57
CA LYS A 50 -12.52 19.51 -4.50
C LYS A 50 -12.38 20.31 -3.21
N HIS A 51 -11.96 19.67 -2.12
CA HIS A 51 -12.00 20.26 -0.77
C HIS A 51 -10.62 20.42 -0.12
N GLY A 52 -9.55 19.96 -0.76
CA GLY A 52 -8.19 19.97 -0.24
C GLY A 52 -7.96 18.92 0.84
N LEU A 53 -7.05 19.22 1.77
CA LEU A 53 -6.61 18.31 2.83
C LEU A 53 -7.65 18.17 3.94
N ILE A 54 -8.01 16.92 4.27
CA ILE A 54 -8.98 16.58 5.32
C ILE A 54 -8.43 15.46 6.20
N TRP A 55 -8.36 15.68 7.51
CA TRP A 55 -8.11 14.62 8.47
C TRP A 55 -9.38 13.81 8.70
N ILE A 56 -9.30 12.51 8.49
CA ILE A 56 -10.37 11.54 8.69
C ILE A 56 -10.03 10.70 9.92
N LYS A 57 -10.75 10.92 11.02
CA LYS A 57 -10.67 10.06 12.20
C LYS A 57 -11.37 8.73 11.90
N LEU A 58 -10.62 7.64 12.00
CA LEU A 58 -11.13 6.30 11.73
C LEU A 58 -12.08 5.85 12.86
N ASN A 59 -13.06 5.02 12.52
CA ASN A 59 -13.92 4.39 13.52
C ASN A 59 -13.16 3.26 14.25
N GLU A 60 -13.83 2.54 15.16
CA GLU A 60 -13.19 1.45 15.93
C GLU A 60 -12.92 0.19 15.09
N ILE A 61 -13.54 0.07 13.92
CA ILE A 61 -13.50 -1.11 13.03
C ILE A 61 -12.44 -0.92 11.94
N ASP A 62 -12.22 0.33 11.53
CA ASP A 62 -11.25 0.76 10.54
C ASP A 62 -9.93 1.07 11.25
N HIS A 63 -8.97 0.17 11.11
CA HIS A 63 -7.63 0.37 11.64
C HIS A 63 -6.72 1.01 10.60
N TYR A 64 -5.86 1.94 11.04
CA TYR A 64 -4.89 2.60 10.17
C TYR A 64 -3.97 1.62 9.41
N GLU A 65 -3.78 0.40 9.94
CA GLU A 65 -2.99 -0.67 9.33
C GLU A 65 -3.53 -1.15 7.97
N ASN A 66 -4.81 -0.90 7.68
CA ASN A 66 -5.44 -1.26 6.42
C ASN A 66 -5.18 -0.24 5.30
N PHE A 67 -4.44 0.83 5.59
CA PHE A 67 -4.27 1.96 4.70
C PHE A 67 -2.80 2.29 4.45
N ASN A 68 -2.48 2.67 3.22
CA ASN A 68 -1.15 3.06 2.81
C ASN A 68 -1.12 4.51 2.31
N LEU A 69 0.02 5.19 2.49
CA LEU A 69 0.26 6.49 1.86
C LEU A 69 0.18 6.34 0.33
N GLY A 70 -0.42 7.32 -0.34
CA GLY A 70 -0.64 7.33 -1.79
C GLY A 70 -1.88 6.54 -2.25
N GLN A 71 -2.56 5.82 -1.36
CA GLN A 71 -3.77 5.06 -1.69
C GLN A 71 -4.97 5.98 -1.92
N GLU A 72 -5.76 5.71 -2.97
CA GLU A 72 -7.04 6.38 -3.19
C GLU A 72 -8.13 5.73 -2.34
N VAL A 73 -8.87 6.52 -1.57
CA VAL A 73 -9.92 6.07 -0.67
C VAL A 73 -11.22 6.80 -0.91
N VAL A 74 -12.32 6.12 -0.60
CA VAL A 74 -13.65 6.70 -0.46
C VAL A 74 -14.05 6.66 1.01
N VAL A 75 -14.70 7.73 1.47
CA VAL A 75 -15.04 7.92 2.88
C VAL A 75 -16.52 8.24 2.99
N TRP A 76 -17.22 7.50 3.84
CA TRP A 76 -18.54 7.87 4.35
C TRP A 76 -18.33 8.62 5.66
N VAL A 77 -18.86 9.82 5.77
CA VAL A 77 -18.62 10.72 6.91
C VAL A 77 -19.73 10.58 7.94
N ASP A 78 -19.33 10.36 9.19
CA ASP A 78 -20.22 10.40 10.36
C ASP A 78 -20.39 11.86 10.81
N GLY A 79 -21.41 12.53 10.28
CA GLY A 79 -21.83 13.87 10.70
C GLY A 79 -21.22 15.03 9.89
N ILE A 80 -20.98 16.15 10.56
CA ILE A 80 -20.55 17.41 9.92
C ILE A 80 -19.02 17.46 9.83
N ILE A 81 -18.50 17.91 8.68
CA ILE A 81 -17.08 18.21 8.51
C ILE A 81 -16.74 19.54 9.19
N SER A 82 -15.79 19.50 10.11
CA SER A 82 -15.24 20.66 10.79
C SER A 82 -14.45 21.55 9.82
N GLN A 83 -14.72 22.86 9.85
CA GLN A 83 -14.06 23.88 9.02
C GLN A 83 -12.70 24.33 9.57
N THR A 84 -11.99 23.47 10.29
CA THR A 84 -10.59 23.73 10.70
C THR A 84 -9.65 23.70 9.50
N VAL A 85 -8.38 24.08 9.70
CA VAL A 85 -7.34 23.99 8.67
C VAL A 85 -6.20 23.08 9.15
N PRO A 86 -6.02 21.88 8.57
CA PRO A 86 -6.90 21.24 7.58
C PRO A 86 -8.27 20.86 8.17
N ALA A 87 -9.23 20.61 7.28
CA ALA A 87 -10.58 20.22 7.67
C ALA A 87 -10.55 18.87 8.40
N GLN A 88 -11.56 18.60 9.24
CA GLN A 88 -11.61 17.35 10.00
C GLN A 88 -12.99 16.70 9.88
N ALA A 89 -12.99 15.38 9.71
CA ALA A 89 -14.21 14.58 9.67
C ALA A 89 -13.98 13.27 10.44
N LYS A 90 -15.08 12.63 10.84
CA LYS A 90 -15.07 11.27 11.38
C LYS A 90 -15.58 10.32 10.30
N ALA A 91 -14.90 9.21 10.07
CA ALA A 91 -15.39 8.18 9.17
C ALA A 91 -16.52 7.40 9.85
N LEU A 92 -17.65 7.28 9.16
CA LEU A 92 -18.59 6.19 9.38
C LEU A 92 -17.99 4.89 8.85
N HIS A 93 -17.37 4.95 7.67
CA HIS A 93 -16.63 3.86 7.01
C HIS A 93 -15.61 4.47 6.05
N ILE A 94 -14.51 3.76 5.81
CA ILE A 94 -13.51 4.12 4.80
C ILE A 94 -13.02 2.88 4.10
N GLU A 95 -12.91 2.93 2.77
CA GLU A 95 -12.33 1.84 2.00
C GLU A 95 -11.52 2.35 0.81
N SER A 96 -10.74 1.44 0.24
CA SER A 96 -10.03 1.72 -1.00
C SER A 96 -11.03 2.04 -2.12
N ALA A 97 -10.81 3.16 -2.83
CA ALA A 97 -11.69 3.60 -3.91
C ALA A 97 -11.64 2.66 -5.12
N THR A 98 -10.52 1.95 -5.27
CA THR A 98 -10.46 0.71 -6.03
C THR A 98 -11.11 -0.37 -5.17
N PRO A 99 -12.20 -1.05 -5.60
CA PRO A 99 -12.40 -2.39 -5.07
C PRO A 99 -11.06 -3.08 -5.32
N LEU A 100 -10.40 -3.54 -4.25
CA LEU A 100 -9.32 -4.53 -4.39
C LEU A 100 -9.84 -5.45 -5.48
N PRO A 101 -9.19 -5.52 -6.67
CA PRO A 101 -9.69 -6.38 -7.72
C PRO A 101 -9.95 -7.70 -7.03
N GLU A 102 -11.22 -8.12 -6.99
CA GLU A 102 -11.57 -9.42 -6.43
C GLU A 102 -10.58 -10.34 -7.12
N LEU A 103 -9.63 -10.88 -6.35
CA LEU A 103 -8.41 -11.43 -6.90
C LEU A 103 -8.80 -12.70 -7.64
N VAL A 104 -9.27 -12.54 -8.86
CA VAL A 104 -9.39 -13.58 -9.85
C VAL A 104 -7.96 -13.83 -10.28
N PHE A 105 -7.26 -14.63 -9.47
CA PHE A 105 -6.02 -15.28 -9.85
C PHE A 105 -6.34 -16.31 -10.93
N GLU A 106 -6.82 -15.89 -12.09
CA GLU A 106 -6.75 -16.71 -13.29
C GLU A 106 -5.28 -16.76 -13.69
N ASN A 107 -4.61 -17.79 -13.16
CA ASN A 107 -3.21 -18.20 -13.29
C ASN A 107 -2.46 -18.15 -11.97
N ASP A 108 -2.75 -19.06 -11.04
CA ASP A 108 -1.96 -20.24 -10.70
C ASP A 108 -0.42 -20.33 -10.95
N GLY A 109 0.24 -19.32 -11.51
CA GLY A 109 1.69 -19.26 -11.69
C GLY A 109 2.24 -17.99 -11.06
N VAL A 110 3.54 -17.98 -10.72
CA VAL A 110 4.22 -16.71 -10.43
C VAL A 110 3.97 -15.76 -11.59
N PRO A 111 3.49 -14.53 -11.36
CA PRO A 111 3.30 -13.59 -12.44
C PRO A 111 4.64 -13.33 -13.09
N SER A 112 4.82 -13.93 -14.27
CA SER A 112 6.02 -13.79 -15.09
C SER A 112 6.18 -12.36 -15.64
N THR A 113 5.24 -11.47 -15.31
CA THR A 113 5.01 -10.16 -15.91
C THR A 113 5.20 -8.97 -14.99
N PHE A 114 5.39 -9.17 -13.67
CA PHE A 114 5.45 -8.03 -12.74
C PHE A 114 6.44 -6.97 -13.21
N SER A 115 5.90 -5.82 -13.59
CA SER A 115 6.65 -4.68 -14.09
C SER A 115 6.47 -3.53 -13.11
N GLY A 116 7.60 -3.00 -12.65
CA GLY A 116 7.65 -1.80 -11.83
C GLY A 116 8.22 -0.64 -12.63
N PHE A 117 7.68 0.55 -12.42
CA PHE A 117 8.12 1.78 -13.05
C PHE A 117 8.35 2.86 -12.02
N VAL A 118 9.36 3.69 -12.26
CA VAL A 118 9.57 4.94 -11.53
C VAL A 118 9.31 6.10 -12.49
N THR A 119 8.56 7.10 -12.03
CA THR A 119 8.28 8.31 -12.77
C THR A 119 9.03 9.46 -12.11
N ILE A 120 9.91 10.12 -12.87
CA ILE A 120 10.73 11.26 -12.43
C ILE A 120 10.58 12.33 -13.50
N ASN A 121 10.26 13.57 -13.10
CA ASN A 121 10.04 14.68 -14.04
C ASN A 121 9.08 14.31 -15.19
N GLN A 122 7.97 13.64 -14.85
CA GLN A 122 6.94 13.14 -15.79
C GLN A 122 7.43 12.09 -16.81
N THR A 123 8.68 11.66 -16.73
CA THR A 123 9.24 10.59 -17.57
C THR A 123 9.21 9.27 -16.81
N ARG A 124 8.68 8.23 -17.46
CA ARG A 124 8.48 6.91 -16.88
C ARG A 124 9.61 5.97 -17.27
N TYR A 125 10.27 5.37 -16.30
CA TYR A 125 11.40 4.47 -16.48
C TYR A 125 11.07 3.09 -15.92
N LYS A 126 11.40 2.04 -16.68
CA LYS A 126 11.23 0.66 -16.20
C LYS A 126 12.31 0.34 -15.17
N MET A 127 11.90 -0.14 -14.01
CA MET A 127 12.81 -0.63 -12.98
C MET A 127 13.24 -2.06 -13.30
N GLN A 128 14.43 -2.45 -12.83
CA GLN A 128 14.92 -3.81 -12.99
C GLN A 128 14.40 -4.69 -11.86
N ARG A 129 13.73 -5.79 -12.18
CA ARG A 129 13.25 -6.74 -11.17
C ARG A 129 14.44 -7.46 -10.50
N GLY A 130 14.41 -7.49 -9.18
CA GLY A 130 15.33 -8.23 -8.32
C GLY A 130 14.72 -9.54 -7.82
N GLY A 131 14.96 -9.85 -6.55
CA GLY A 131 14.47 -11.06 -5.90
C GLY A 131 12.95 -11.08 -5.76
N PHE A 132 12.39 -12.29 -5.67
CA PHE A 132 11.00 -12.48 -5.30
C PHE A 132 10.85 -13.78 -4.50
N GLU A 133 9.86 -13.79 -3.61
CA GLU A 133 9.32 -14.99 -2.96
C GLU A 133 7.82 -14.99 -3.21
N TRP A 134 7.28 -16.11 -3.68
CA TRP A 134 5.86 -16.26 -3.96
C TRP A 134 5.32 -17.58 -3.42
N ARG A 135 4.16 -17.54 -2.79
CA ARG A 135 3.50 -18.68 -2.17
C ARG A 135 2.24 -19.03 -2.94
N LYS A 136 2.10 -20.31 -3.26
CA LYS A 136 0.91 -20.90 -3.85
C LYS A 136 0.52 -22.14 -3.06
N GLY A 137 -0.45 -22.02 -2.16
CA GLY A 137 -0.77 -23.08 -1.20
C GLY A 137 0.46 -23.46 -0.38
N ASN A 138 0.91 -24.71 -0.50
CA ASN A 138 2.10 -25.21 0.20
C ASN A 138 3.41 -25.06 -0.60
N GLN A 139 3.36 -24.49 -1.82
CA GLN A 139 4.54 -24.30 -2.65
C GLN A 139 5.09 -22.88 -2.46
N VAL A 140 6.41 -22.77 -2.29
CA VAL A 140 7.13 -21.50 -2.30
C VAL A 140 8.03 -21.49 -3.53
N GLN A 141 7.90 -20.45 -4.35
CA GLN A 141 8.79 -20.18 -5.47
C GLN A 141 9.65 -18.96 -5.13
N GLN A 142 10.95 -19.12 -5.26
CA GLN A 142 11.93 -18.05 -5.05
C GLN A 142 12.86 -17.99 -6.26
N THR A 143 13.39 -16.81 -6.56
CA THR A 143 14.45 -16.65 -7.54
C THR A 143 15.80 -16.42 -6.88
N ASP A 144 16.86 -16.94 -7.50
CA ASP A 144 18.22 -16.48 -7.27
C ASP A 144 18.46 -15.28 -8.19
N ALA A 145 18.26 -14.08 -7.66
CA ALA A 145 18.43 -12.83 -8.38
C ALA A 145 19.64 -12.07 -7.85
N ALA A 146 20.28 -11.28 -8.72
CA ALA A 146 21.33 -10.36 -8.33
C ALA A 146 20.84 -9.38 -7.25
N SER A 147 21.73 -9.03 -6.31
CA SER A 147 21.43 -8.04 -5.28
C SER A 147 21.18 -6.65 -5.90
N PRO A 148 20.52 -5.72 -5.18
CA PRO A 148 20.32 -4.35 -5.67
C PRO A 148 21.62 -3.66 -6.09
N LEU A 149 22.71 -3.86 -5.33
CA LEU A 149 24.02 -3.31 -5.67
C LEU A 149 24.57 -3.92 -6.98
N GLN A 150 24.47 -5.24 -7.16
CA GLN A 150 24.91 -5.92 -8.39
C GLN A 150 24.06 -5.53 -9.61
N ILE A 151 22.76 -5.30 -9.42
CA ILE A 151 21.88 -4.79 -10.48
C ILE A 151 22.33 -3.37 -10.86
N ALA A 152 22.62 -2.53 -9.88
CA ALA A 152 22.98 -1.13 -10.07
C ALA A 152 24.29 -0.91 -10.84
N GLU A 153 25.23 -1.84 -10.76
CA GLU A 153 26.48 -1.81 -11.55
C GLU A 153 26.22 -1.82 -13.06
N LYS A 154 25.17 -2.51 -13.50
CA LYS A 154 24.82 -2.68 -14.91
C LYS A 154 23.65 -1.80 -15.34
N PHE A 155 22.97 -1.19 -14.39
CA PHE A 155 21.81 -0.35 -14.65
C PHE A 155 22.23 1.02 -15.19
N LYS A 156 21.67 1.41 -16.34
CA LYS A 156 21.85 2.76 -16.88
C LYS A 156 21.11 3.74 -15.97
N ALA A 157 21.85 4.58 -15.27
CA ALA A 157 21.25 5.54 -14.36
C ALA A 157 20.32 6.53 -15.07
N ILE A 158 19.31 6.95 -14.33
CA ILE A 158 18.34 7.95 -14.75
C ILE A 158 18.88 9.30 -14.31
N ASP A 159 19.15 10.17 -15.27
CA ASP A 159 19.51 11.55 -14.97
C ASP A 159 18.31 12.27 -14.35
N ALA A 160 18.49 12.79 -13.14
CA ALA A 160 17.44 13.47 -12.42
C ALA A 160 17.88 14.84 -11.91
N VAL A 161 16.89 15.73 -11.76
CA VAL A 161 17.08 17.05 -11.18
C VAL A 161 16.96 16.91 -9.66
N GLN A 162 17.88 17.52 -8.93
CA GLN A 162 17.86 17.61 -7.47
C GLN A 162 16.48 18.05 -6.94
N ASN A 163 16.02 17.46 -5.84
CA ASN A 163 14.74 17.75 -5.18
C ASN A 163 13.48 17.53 -6.03
N SER A 164 13.59 16.91 -7.21
CA SER A 164 12.41 16.53 -7.98
C SER A 164 11.66 15.39 -7.30
N ARG A 165 10.33 15.38 -7.45
CA ARG A 165 9.48 14.31 -6.89
C ARG A 165 9.55 13.07 -7.77
N MET A 166 9.56 11.92 -7.11
CA MET A 166 9.42 10.62 -7.75
C MET A 166 8.12 9.94 -7.33
N SER A 167 7.54 9.15 -8.23
CA SER A 167 6.47 8.20 -7.91
C SER A 167 6.81 6.83 -8.45
N ILE A 168 6.34 5.79 -7.76
CA ILE A 168 6.56 4.40 -8.16
C ILE A 168 5.21 3.79 -8.47
N GLU A 169 5.15 3.07 -9.58
CA GLU A 169 3.97 2.37 -10.08
C GLU A 169 4.31 0.89 -10.23
N VAL A 170 3.50 0.03 -9.63
CA VAL A 170 3.63 -1.42 -9.75
C VAL A 170 2.24 -1.99 -9.97
N GLU A 171 2.14 -2.99 -10.84
CA GLU A 171 0.87 -3.65 -11.15
C GLU A 171 0.21 -4.21 -9.88
N GLN A 172 -1.12 -4.13 -9.83
CA GLN A 172 -1.95 -4.67 -8.74
C GLN A 172 -1.75 -3.98 -7.37
N GLU A 173 -1.27 -2.74 -7.36
CA GLU A 173 -1.24 -1.83 -6.18
C GLU A 173 -0.78 -2.52 -4.87
N PRO A 174 0.41 -3.13 -4.84
CA PRO A 174 0.94 -3.75 -3.63
C PRO A 174 1.22 -2.73 -2.52
N THR A 175 1.38 -3.21 -1.29
CA THR A 175 2.07 -2.43 -0.27
C THR A 175 3.51 -2.18 -0.73
N LEU A 176 3.93 -0.92 -0.73
CA LEU A 176 5.20 -0.48 -1.28
C LEU A 176 6.09 0.14 -0.20
N TYR A 177 7.34 -0.33 -0.15
CA TYR A 177 8.41 0.31 0.63
C TYR A 177 9.58 0.63 -0.28
N VAL A 178 10.15 1.82 -0.12
CA VAL A 178 11.30 2.26 -0.90
C VAL A 178 12.49 2.45 0.02
N TYR A 179 13.63 1.96 -0.40
CA TYR A 179 14.87 2.03 0.33
C TYR A 179 15.95 2.64 -0.55
N ARG A 180 16.78 3.49 0.02
CA ARG A 180 18.01 3.99 -0.59
C ARG A 180 19.19 3.22 -0.02
N TRP A 181 20.02 2.69 -0.89
CA TRP A 181 21.21 1.93 -0.52
C TRP A 181 22.43 2.84 -0.39
N ASP A 182 23.20 2.60 0.67
CA ASP A 182 24.58 3.06 0.81
C ASP A 182 25.50 1.93 0.30
N ALA A 183 26.18 2.19 -0.80
CA ALA A 183 27.05 1.22 -1.45
C ALA A 183 28.36 0.96 -0.66
N GLU A 184 28.79 1.89 0.19
CA GLU A 184 30.02 1.74 0.98
C GLU A 184 29.79 0.85 2.20
N THR A 185 28.65 1.07 2.89
CA THR A 185 28.31 0.34 4.11
C THR A 185 27.43 -0.89 3.87
N GLU A 186 27.01 -1.12 2.62
CA GLU A 186 26.01 -2.12 2.22
C GLU A 186 24.72 -2.04 3.06
N SER A 187 24.39 -0.85 3.55
CA SER A 187 23.20 -0.59 4.35
C SER A 187 22.12 0.08 3.51
N ARG A 188 20.89 0.11 4.02
CA ARG A 188 19.78 0.78 3.36
C ARG A 188 18.91 1.55 4.33
N GLU A 189 18.45 2.71 3.90
CA GLU A 189 17.56 3.60 4.66
C GLU A 189 16.18 3.63 4.00
N ARG A 190 15.11 3.58 4.79
CA ARG A 190 13.75 3.67 4.26
C ARG A 190 13.44 5.11 3.87
N GLU A 191 13.00 5.32 2.64
CA GLU A 191 12.55 6.61 2.14
C GLU A 191 11.10 6.89 2.57
N GLY A 192 10.84 8.14 2.92
CA GLY A 192 9.49 8.62 3.21
C GLY A 192 8.69 8.91 1.95
N TYR A 193 7.41 9.25 2.13
CA TYR A 193 6.57 9.80 1.07
C TYR A 193 6.29 11.28 1.34
N PRO A 194 6.39 12.18 0.35
CA PRO A 194 6.81 11.93 -1.02
C PRO A 194 8.30 11.57 -1.13
N ILE A 195 8.63 10.69 -2.08
CA ILE A 195 10.02 10.35 -2.39
C ILE A 195 10.61 11.48 -3.23
N VAL A 196 11.75 12.02 -2.81
CA VAL A 196 12.43 13.13 -3.48
C VAL A 196 13.82 12.74 -3.91
N VAL A 197 14.23 13.21 -5.08
CA VAL A 197 15.61 13.05 -5.56
C VAL A 197 16.54 13.82 -4.63
N PRO A 198 17.69 13.24 -4.22
CA PRO A 198 18.62 13.90 -3.32
C PRO A 198 19.07 15.27 -3.82
N ALA A 199 19.38 16.16 -2.88
CA ALA A 199 19.92 17.48 -3.18
C ALA A 199 21.41 17.43 -3.56
N GLU A 200 22.11 16.43 -3.06
CA GLU A 200 23.53 16.26 -3.32
C GLU A 200 23.77 15.58 -4.66
N LYS A 201 24.88 15.94 -5.30
CA LYS A 201 25.31 15.30 -6.54
C LYS A 201 25.84 13.91 -6.24
N GLY A 202 25.53 12.98 -7.12
CA GLY A 202 26.04 11.63 -7.02
C GLY A 202 25.09 10.58 -7.58
N ARG A 203 25.51 9.34 -7.38
CA ARG A 203 24.83 8.14 -7.84
C ARG A 203 24.10 7.47 -6.68
N TYR A 204 22.79 7.33 -6.82
CA TYR A 204 21.91 6.80 -5.77
C TYR A 204 21.22 5.54 -6.25
N ILE A 205 21.30 4.49 -5.43
CA ILE A 205 20.71 3.18 -5.70
C ILE A 205 19.45 3.05 -4.86
N TYR A 206 18.33 2.72 -5.50
CA TYR A 206 17.06 2.54 -4.84
C TYR A 206 16.54 1.11 -5.03
N GLU A 207 15.88 0.61 -4.00
CA GLU A 207 15.14 -0.65 -4.01
C GLU A 207 13.69 -0.40 -3.58
N ALA A 208 12.76 -0.76 -4.44
CA ALA A 208 11.33 -0.80 -4.15
C ALA A 208 10.93 -2.23 -3.81
N ILE A 209 10.55 -2.48 -2.56
CA ILE A 209 9.98 -3.74 -2.10
C ILE A 209 8.46 -3.65 -2.19
N THR A 210 7.87 -4.64 -2.86
CA THR A 210 6.43 -4.73 -3.11
C THR A 210 5.90 -5.99 -2.47
N LEU A 211 4.82 -5.86 -1.70
CA LEU A 211 4.23 -6.92 -0.92
C LEU A 211 2.78 -7.13 -1.33
N TRP A 212 2.46 -8.37 -1.67
CA TRP A 212 1.10 -8.87 -1.88
C TRP A 212 0.79 -9.94 -0.82
N ALA A 213 -0.48 -10.32 -0.71
CA ALA A 213 -0.91 -11.40 0.18
C ALA A 213 -0.14 -12.73 -0.06
N ASN A 214 0.28 -12.97 -1.31
CA ASN A 214 0.92 -14.21 -1.72
C ASN A 214 2.45 -14.12 -1.80
N GLY A 215 3.07 -12.97 -1.57
CA GLY A 215 4.52 -12.88 -1.71
C GLY A 215 5.05 -11.47 -1.90
N GLU A 216 6.34 -11.40 -2.19
CA GLU A 216 7.08 -10.15 -2.35
C GLU A 216 7.94 -10.15 -3.61
N VAL A 217 8.14 -8.96 -4.18
CA VAL A 217 9.07 -8.72 -5.29
C VAL A 217 9.85 -7.45 -4.99
N SER A 218 11.16 -7.46 -5.25
CA SER A 218 11.98 -6.24 -5.23
C SER A 218 12.25 -5.73 -6.64
N PHE A 219 12.37 -4.41 -6.76
CA PHE A 219 12.77 -3.72 -7.98
C PHE A 219 13.89 -2.73 -7.67
N THR A 220 14.89 -2.66 -8.54
CA THR A 220 16.03 -1.77 -8.41
C THR A 220 16.05 -0.75 -9.54
N PHE A 221 16.38 0.49 -9.20
CA PHE A 221 16.67 1.57 -10.15
C PHE A 221 17.79 2.45 -9.61
N VAL A 222 18.44 3.18 -10.51
CA VAL A 222 19.58 4.05 -10.17
C VAL A 222 19.33 5.44 -10.70
N ILE A 223 19.66 6.42 -9.88
CA ILE A 223 19.56 7.84 -10.20
C ILE A 223 20.94 8.45 -10.18
N GLU A 224 21.20 9.33 -11.15
CA GLU A 224 22.38 10.19 -11.16
C GLU A 224 21.92 11.66 -11.03
N VAL A 225 22.45 12.36 -10.04
CA VAL A 225 22.22 13.79 -9.82
C VAL A 225 23.49 14.54 -10.24
N ASN A 226 23.37 15.34 -11.31
CA ASN A 226 24.49 16.04 -11.96
C ASN A 226 24.68 17.50 -11.54
#